data_AF-A0A2D6FM87-F1
#
_entry.id   AF-A0A2D6FM87-F1
#
_cell.length_a   1.000
_cell.length_b   1.000
_cell.length_c   1.000
_cell.angle_alpha   90.00
_cell.angle_beta   90.00
_cell.angle_gamma   90.00
#
_symmetry.space_group_name_H-M   'P 1'
#
loop_
_entity.id
_entity.type
_entity.pdbx_description
1 polymer ?
#
loop_
_entity_poly.entity_id
_entity_poly.type
_entity_poly.pdbx_seq_one_letter_code
_entity_poly.pdbx_strand_id
1 'polypeptide(L)' 'MPIPEEILNKIKDALAEAKEKQKEVKDVISDLKASGIDTLEQTNKLSELTEKIRQLETFYGRQNRRNTP' A
#
# COMPACT_ATOMS: atom_id res chain seq x y z
N MET A 1 22.37 9.59 -1.78
CA MET A 1 22.57 9.08 -3.14
C MET A 1 21.20 8.80 -3.76
N PRO A 2 20.98 9.15 -5.03
CA PRO A 2 19.76 8.77 -5.75
C PRO A 2 19.64 7.24 -5.80
N ILE A 3 18.41 6.73 -5.71
CA ILE A 3 18.14 5.30 -5.86
C ILE A 3 18.21 4.97 -7.36
N PRO A 4 18.83 3.86 -7.79
CA PRO A 4 18.80 3.45 -9.19
C PRO A 4 17.36 3.38 -9.73
N GLU A 5 17.14 3.87 -10.95
CA GLU A 5 15.80 3.90 -11.57
C GLU A 5 15.14 2.52 -11.64
N GLU A 6 15.91 1.46 -11.88
CA GLU A 6 15.41 0.08 -11.86
C GLU A 6 14.80 -0.30 -10.50
N ILE A 7 15.43 0.12 -9.40
CA ILE A 7 14.93 -0.12 -8.05
C ILE A 7 13.70 0.74 -7.80
N LEU A 8 13.69 1.98 -8.31
CA LEU A 8 12.55 2.88 -8.20
C LEU A 8 11.31 2.31 -8.92
N ASN A 9 11.48 1.76 -10.12
CA ASN A 9 10.43 1.09 -10.86
C ASN A 9 9.91 -0.15 -10.13
N LYS A 10 10.79 -0.99 -9.56
CA LYS A 10 10.38 -2.11 -8.71
C LYS A 10 9.55 -1.67 -7.50
N ILE A 11 9.91 -0.55 -6.86
CA ILE A 11 9.15 0.00 -5.74
C ILE A 11 7.77 0.50 -6.22
N LYS A 12 7.71 1.13 -7.39
CA LYS A 12 6.45 1.58 -8.01
C LYS A 12 5.51 0.41 -8.29
N ASP A 13 6.03 -0.66 -8.89
CA ASP A 13 5.25 -1.86 -9.22
C ASP A 13 4.78 -2.57 -7.95
N ALA A 14 5.66 -2.73 -6.96
CA ALA A 14 5.29 -3.29 -5.66
C ALA A 14 4.25 -2.44 -4.92
N LEU A 15 4.30 -1.11 -5.04
CA LEU A 15 3.27 -0.21 -4.50
C LEU A 15 1.92 -0.37 -5.22
N ALA A 16 1.92 -0.58 -6.53
CA ALA A 16 0.70 -0.85 -7.29
C ALA A 16 0.08 -2.18 -6.86
N GLU A 17 0.88 -3.25 -6.78
CA GLU A 17 0.43 -4.57 -6.33
C GLU A 17 -0.09 -4.53 -4.88
N ALA A 18 0.58 -3.80 -3.99
CA ALA A 18 0.14 -3.61 -2.61
C ALA A 18 -1.24 -2.93 -2.52
N LYS A 19 -1.54 -1.97 -3.40
CA LYS A 19 -2.86 -1.31 -3.46
C LYS A 19 -3.95 -2.23 -3.98
N GLU A 20 -3.66 -3.05 -4.98
CA GLU A 20 -4.62 -4.03 -5.48
C GLU A 20 -4.96 -5.05 -4.39
N LYS A 21 -3.95 -5.62 -3.73
CA LYS A 21 -4.13 -6.53 -2.59
C LYS A 21 -4.87 -5.87 -1.43
N GLN A 22 -4.59 -4.59 -1.14
CA GLN A 22 -5.32 -3.85 -0.12
C GLN A 22 -6.82 -3.75 -0.44
N LYS A 23 -7.17 -3.56 -1.71
CA LYS A 23 -8.57 -3.52 -2.17
C LYS A 23 -9.22 -4.89 -2.01
N GLU A 24 -8.57 -5.96 -2.42
CA GLU A 24 -9.08 -7.33 -2.23
C GLU A 24 -9.35 -7.65 -0.76
N VAL A 25 -8.40 -7.32 0.13
CA VAL A 25 -8.58 -7.53 1.58
C VAL A 25 -9.74 -6.69 2.13
N LYS A 26 -9.93 -5.47 1.63
CA LYS A 26 -11.06 -4.62 2.02
C LYS A 26 -12.40 -5.23 1.60
N ASP A 27 -12.46 -5.81 0.41
CA ASP A 27 -13.66 -6.48 -0.11
C ASP A 27 -13.97 -7.72 0.74
N VAL A 28 -12.97 -8.55 1.05
CA VAL A 28 -13.12 -9.70 1.96
C VAL A 28 -13.59 -9.27 3.35
N ILE A 29 -13.04 -8.20 3.92
CA ILE A 29 -13.49 -7.67 5.22
C ILE A 29 -14.95 -7.21 5.16
N SER A 30 -15.36 -6.61 4.04
CA SER A 30 -16.74 -6.20 3.82
C SER A 30 -17.69 -7.40 3.80
N ASP A 31 -17.31 -8.48 3.12
CA ASP A 31 -18.08 -9.72 3.06
C ASP A 31 -18.17 -10.40 4.43
N LEU A 32 -17.05 -10.47 5.17
CA LEU A 32 -17.02 -10.99 6.54
C LEU A 32 -17.97 -10.20 7.45
N LYS A 33 -17.92 -8.87 7.36
CA LYS A 33 -18.83 -7.99 8.12
C LYS A 33 -20.29 -8.21 7.73
N ALA A 34 -20.58 -8.40 6.44
CA ALA A 34 -21.93 -8.71 5.96
C ALA A 34 -22.43 -10.08 6.45
N SER A 35 -21.53 -11.05 6.66
CA SER A 35 -21.85 -12.35 7.26
C SER A 35 -22.01 -12.33 8.78
N GLY A 36 -21.86 -11.17 9.44
CA GLY A 36 -22.02 -11.00 10.88
C GLY A 36 -20.78 -11.41 11.70
N ILE A 37 -19.63 -11.61 11.04
CA ILE A 37 -18.35 -11.88 11.70
C ILE A 37 -17.76 -10.56 12.22
N ASP A 38 -17.19 -10.57 13.42
CA ASP A 38 -16.45 -9.43 13.94
C ASP A 38 -15.15 -9.23 13.15
N THR A 39 -15.02 -8.05 12.54
CA THR A 39 -13.87 -7.68 11.70
C THR A 39 -13.02 -6.55 12.28
N LEU A 40 -13.21 -6.18 13.55
CA LEU A 40 -12.52 -5.02 14.16
C LEU A 40 -11.00 -5.12 14.03
N GLU A 41 -10.41 -6.26 14.36
CA GLU A 41 -8.97 -6.48 14.26
C GLU A 41 -8.46 -6.38 12.81
N GLN A 42 -9.20 -6.95 11.87
CA GLN A 42 -8.87 -6.95 10.45
C GLN A 42 -8.96 -5.54 9.88
N THR A 43 -9.94 -4.74 10.30
CA THR A 43 -10.06 -3.33 9.91
C THR A 43 -8.92 -2.48 10.46
N ASN A 44 -8.48 -2.73 11.70
CA ASN A 44 -7.34 -2.03 12.29
C ASN A 44 -6.02 -2.41 11.61
N LYS A 45 -5.80 -3.69 11.30
CA LYS A 45 -4.64 -4.12 10.52
C LYS A 45 -4.65 -3.51 9.12
N LEU A 46 -5.82 -3.42 8.48
CA LEU A 46 -5.95 -2.78 7.17
C LEU A 46 -5.65 -1.28 7.24
N SER A 47 -6.06 -0.57 8.29
CA SER A 47 -5.73 0.85 8.45
C SER A 47 -4.23 1.07 8.64
N GLU A 48 -3.55 0.26 9.46
CA GLU A 48 -2.09 0.31 9.61
C GLU A 48 -1.35 0.05 8.30
N LEU A 49 -1.79 -0.95 7.52
CA LEU A 49 -1.23 -1.24 6.21
C LEU A 49 -1.47 -0.09 5.22
N THR A 50 -2.63 0.56 5.30
CA THR A 50 -2.95 1.76 4.51
C THR A 50 -1.97 2.89 4.78
N GLU A 51 -1.65 3.13 6.06
CA GLU A 51 -0.70 4.16 6.45
C GLU A 51 0.71 3.84 5.99
N LYS A 52 1.14 2.58 6.11
CA LYS A 52 2.45 2.13 5.61
C LYS A 52 2.57 2.32 4.09
N ILE A 53 1.54 1.98 3.32
CA ILE A 53 1.51 2.22 1.86
C ILE A 53 1.66 3.72 1.57
N ARG A 54 0.92 4.60 2.26
CA ARG A 54 1.05 6.06 2.10
C ARG A 54 2.45 6.58 2.42
N GLN A 55 3.09 6.06 3.46
CA GLN A 55 4.46 6.44 3.82
C GLN A 55 5.45 6.02 2.72
N LEU A 56 5.29 4.82 2.17
CA LEU A 56 6.12 4.31 1.08
C LEU A 56 5.88 5.09 -0.23
N GLU A 57 4.66 5.49 -0.54
CA GLU A 57 4.35 6.39 -1.67
C GLU A 57 5.01 7.76 -1.51
N THR A 58 4.97 8.31 -0.29
CA THR A 58 5.61 9.60 0.00
C THR A 58 7.13 9.49 -0.16
N PHE A 59 7.72 8.39 0.32
CA PHE A 59 9.14 8.09 0.14
C PHE A 59 9.48 7.96 -1.35
N TYR A 60 8.74 7.13 -2.09
CA TYR A 60 8.90 6.97 -3.53
C TYR A 60 8.81 8.31 -4.26
N GLY A 61 7.79 9.13 -3.97
CA GLY A 61 7.62 10.44 -4.58
C GLY A 61 8.79 11.39 -4.30
N ARG A 62 9.34 11.38 -3.08
CA ARG A 62 10.54 12.17 -2.73
C ARG A 62 11.79 11.68 -3.48
N GLN A 63 11.97 10.38 -3.62
CA GLN A 63 13.11 9.80 -4.32
C GLN A 63 13.00 10.01 -5.84
N ASN A 64 11.80 9.85 -6.40
CA ASN A 64 11.54 10.10 -7.81
C ASN A 64 11.90 11.53 -8.19
N ARG A 65 11.46 12.52 -7.38
CA ARG A 65 11.80 13.95 -7.57
C ARG A 65 13.29 14.26 -7.43
N ARG A 66 14.06 13.43 -6.71
CA ARG A 66 15.52 13.58 -6.60
C ARG A 66 16.28 12.95 -7.76
N ASN A 67 15.65 12.01 -8.46
CA ASN A 67 16.19 11.36 -9.65
C ASN A 67 15.84 12.09 -10.94
N THR A 68 14.74 12.85 -10.96
CA THR A 68 14.41 13.72 -12.10
C THR A 68 15.29 14.99 -12.02
N PRO A 69 16.07 15.33 -13.07
CA PRO A 69 16.88 16.56 -13.10
C PRO A 69 16.02 17.84 -13.13
#